data_AF-A0A5C7ERQ1-F1
#
_entry.id   AF-A0A5C7ERQ1-F1
#
_cell.length_a   1.000
_cell.length_b   1.000
_cell.length_c   1.000
_cell.angle_alpha   90.00
_cell.angle_beta   90.00
_cell.angle_gamma   90.00
#
_symmetry.space_group_name_H-M   'P 1'
#
loop_
_entity.id
_entity.type
_entity.pdbx_description
1 polymer ?
#
loop_
_entity_poly.entity_id
_entity_poly.type
_entity_poly.pdbx_seq_one_letter_code
_entity_poly.pdbx_strand_id
1 'polypeptide(L)'
;MNASFKTVALVGKFKSAEIAEPLLRLGDYLHRRGIEVLVDRSTGAHLGGADYPALTLEEIGGRAQLAVVLGGDGTMLNIARTLAPYGVPLIGVNQGRLGFLTDISVDTMVETLGAMLDGEYVVEERMLLAGEVVSAQATVFKGLAFNDVVVHRGTKGSMIEFEVRLDGQFVYSQRSDGLIVATPTGSTAYALSAGGPIVHPGLKLITLVPVCPHTLSNRPIVISADSTVEILMHETNNSRVHFDSHSHVELRENDRVVVKQAPSPVRLLHPVGHSYYHMLREKLRWSEQPLLHS
;
A
#
# COMPACT_ATOMS: atom_id res chain seq x y z
N MET A 1 14.20 -24.33 1.25
CA MET A 1 14.85 -23.75 2.45
C MET A 1 13.74 -23.38 3.40
N ASN A 2 13.54 -24.13 4.49
CA ASN A 2 12.53 -23.79 5.51
C ASN A 2 13.03 -22.57 6.28
N ALA A 3 12.52 -21.39 5.96
CA ALA A 3 12.75 -20.21 6.78
C ALA A 3 11.99 -20.39 8.10
N SER A 4 12.70 -20.85 9.14
CA SER A 4 12.13 -20.91 10.49
C SER A 4 12.14 -19.49 11.06
N PHE A 5 10.96 -18.86 11.10
CA PHE A 5 10.78 -17.57 11.76
C PHE A 5 10.84 -17.76 13.28
N LYS A 6 11.85 -17.18 13.92
CA LYS A 6 12.07 -17.23 15.37
C LYS A 6 11.42 -16.07 16.11
N THR A 7 11.23 -14.94 15.44
CA THR A 7 10.63 -13.74 16.01
C THR A 7 9.56 -13.21 15.06
N VAL A 8 8.31 -13.17 15.52
CA VAL A 8 7.13 -12.76 14.75
C VAL A 8 6.46 -11.58 15.43
N ALA A 9 6.22 -10.52 14.68
CA ALA A 9 5.45 -9.37 15.15
C ALA A 9 3.96 -9.55 14.86
N LEU A 10 3.12 -9.18 15.82
CA LEU A 10 1.67 -9.12 15.67
C LEU A 10 1.24 -7.65 15.65
N VAL A 11 0.52 -7.28 14.60
CA VAL A 11 0.05 -5.92 14.40
C VAL A 11 -1.44 -5.93 14.13
N GLY A 12 -2.18 -5.10 14.86
CA GLY A 12 -3.63 -5.03 14.82
C GLY A 12 -4.15 -3.73 14.22
N LYS A 13 -5.41 -3.76 13.77
CA LYS A 13 -6.15 -2.54 13.40
C LYS A 13 -6.25 -1.59 14.60
N PHE A 14 -5.84 -0.35 14.38
CA PHE A 14 -5.91 0.71 15.38
C PHE A 14 -7.32 0.88 15.98
N LYS A 15 -7.42 0.94 17.32
CA LYS A 15 -8.66 1.17 18.10
C LYS A 15 -9.79 0.15 17.91
N SER A 16 -9.49 -1.07 17.47
CA SER A 16 -10.48 -2.16 17.48
C SER A 16 -10.28 -3.02 18.72
N ALA A 17 -11.29 -3.17 19.57
CA ALA A 17 -11.25 -4.14 20.68
C ALA A 17 -11.46 -5.58 20.18
N GLU A 18 -12.15 -5.74 19.05
CA GLU A 18 -12.54 -7.03 18.47
C GLU A 18 -11.36 -7.86 17.96
N ILE A 19 -10.17 -7.27 17.81
CA ILE A 19 -8.97 -7.98 17.37
C ILE A 19 -8.17 -8.58 18.52
N ALA A 20 -8.48 -8.22 19.77
CA ALA A 20 -7.66 -8.62 20.92
C ALA A 20 -7.67 -10.15 21.10
N GLU A 21 -8.84 -10.77 21.14
CA GLU A 21 -8.97 -12.23 21.29
C GLU A 21 -8.27 -13.00 20.16
N PRO A 22 -8.51 -12.70 18.86
CA PRO A 22 -7.75 -13.34 17.77
C PRO A 22 -6.23 -13.18 17.90
N LEU A 23 -5.75 -12.00 18.26
CA LEU A 23 -4.32 -11.73 18.43
C LEU A 23 -3.72 -12.52 19.59
N LEU A 24 -4.40 -12.60 20.73
CA LEU A 24 -3.97 -13.42 21.87
C LEU A 24 -3.93 -14.89 21.51
N ARG A 25 -4.96 -15.40 20.84
CA ARG A 25 -5.02 -16.79 20.36
C ARG A 25 -3.85 -17.12 19.43
N LEU A 26 -3.50 -16.20 18.54
CA LEU A 26 -2.35 -16.36 17.65
C LEU A 26 -1.03 -16.26 18.42
N GLY A 27 -0.89 -15.29 19.33
CA GLY A 27 0.29 -15.15 20.18
C GLY A 27 0.58 -16.41 20.97
N ASP A 28 -0.43 -16.99 21.61
CA ASP A 28 -0.31 -18.23 22.39
C ASP A 28 0.11 -19.42 21.51
N TYR A 29 -0.43 -19.49 20.29
CA TYR A 29 -0.05 -20.51 19.32
C TYR A 29 1.43 -20.39 18.91
N LEU A 30 1.88 -19.18 18.60
CA LEU A 30 3.28 -18.89 18.27
C LEU A 30 4.21 -19.20 19.44
N HIS A 31 3.83 -18.80 20.66
CA HIS A 31 4.60 -19.07 21.87
C HIS A 31 4.75 -20.58 22.13
N ARG A 32 3.67 -21.37 21.96
CA ARG A 32 3.73 -22.84 22.05
C ARG A 32 4.63 -23.48 20.98
N ARG A 33 4.83 -22.82 19.84
CA ARG A 33 5.80 -23.23 18.82
C ARG A 33 7.24 -22.78 19.11
N GLY A 34 7.49 -22.10 20.24
CA GLY A 34 8.81 -21.59 20.61
C GLY A 34 9.22 -20.33 19.85
N ILE A 35 8.27 -19.59 19.28
CA ILE A 35 8.49 -18.35 18.54
C ILE A 35 8.34 -17.16 19.49
N GLU A 36 9.31 -16.24 19.47
CA GLU A 36 9.22 -14.96 20.18
C GLU A 36 8.16 -14.07 19.51
N VAL A 37 7.23 -13.55 20.32
CA VAL A 37 6.14 -12.70 19.84
C VAL A 37 6.41 -11.25 20.25
N LEU A 38 6.42 -10.36 19.27
CA LEU A 38 6.45 -8.90 19.46
C LEU A 38 5.09 -8.33 19.12
N VAL A 39 4.70 -7.20 19.72
CA VAL A 39 3.43 -6.55 19.41
C VAL A 39 3.67 -5.08 19.11
N ASP A 40 2.98 -4.54 18.10
CA ASP A 40 2.98 -3.11 17.86
C ASP A 40 2.39 -2.35 19.06
N ARG A 41 3.00 -1.23 19.46
CA ARG A 41 2.63 -0.47 20.65
C ARG A 41 1.16 -0.07 20.68
N SER A 42 0.60 0.32 19.53
CA SER A 42 -0.81 0.71 19.44
C SER A 42 -1.75 -0.49 19.61
N THR A 43 -1.30 -1.66 19.16
CA THR A 43 -1.98 -2.94 19.32
C THR A 43 -1.91 -3.42 20.77
N GLY A 44 -0.72 -3.40 21.38
CA GLY A 44 -0.46 -3.89 22.74
C GLY A 44 -1.28 -3.14 23.80
N ALA A 45 -1.56 -1.86 23.59
CA ALA A 45 -2.43 -1.07 24.47
C ALA A 45 -3.85 -1.66 24.65
N HIS A 46 -4.30 -2.53 23.73
CA HIS A 46 -5.63 -3.14 23.74
C HIS A 46 -5.61 -4.62 24.14
N LEU A 47 -4.44 -5.23 24.35
CA LEU A 47 -4.31 -6.67 24.65
C LEU A 47 -4.41 -7.02 26.14
N GLY A 48 -4.80 -6.08 26.99
CA GLY A 48 -5.31 -6.38 28.34
C GLY A 48 -4.40 -7.21 29.24
N GLY A 49 -3.09 -6.93 29.29
CA GLY A 49 -2.16 -7.56 30.24
C GLY A 49 -1.40 -8.79 29.73
N ALA A 50 -1.42 -9.06 28.42
CA ALA A 50 -0.53 -10.06 27.83
C ALA A 50 0.94 -9.62 27.91
N ASP A 51 1.82 -10.56 28.29
CA ASP A 51 3.26 -10.32 28.52
C ASP A 51 4.06 -10.37 27.20
N TYR A 52 3.64 -9.59 26.21
CA TYR A 52 4.35 -9.44 24.94
C TYR A 52 5.06 -8.06 24.88
N PRO A 53 6.34 -8.01 24.47
CA PRO A 53 7.03 -6.73 24.26
C PRO A 53 6.30 -5.83 23.26
N ALA A 54 5.87 -4.65 23.73
CA ALA A 54 5.19 -3.63 22.92
C ALA A 54 6.18 -2.63 22.32
N LEU A 55 6.33 -2.62 21.00
CA LEU A 55 7.36 -1.89 20.26
C LEU A 55 6.77 -0.96 19.20
N THR A 56 7.49 0.08 18.79
CA THR A 56 7.10 0.83 17.57
C THR A 56 7.30 -0.03 16.32
N LEU A 57 6.70 0.37 15.20
CA LEU A 57 6.90 -0.33 13.93
C LEU A 57 8.36 -0.30 13.47
N GLU A 58 9.11 0.76 13.79
CA GLU A 58 10.55 0.86 13.51
C GLU A 58 11.37 -0.12 14.34
N GLU A 59 11.06 -0.23 15.64
CA GLU A 59 11.67 -1.22 16.55
C GLU A 59 11.35 -2.66 16.10
N ILE A 60 10.12 -2.90 15.65
CA ILE A 60 9.70 -4.17 15.03
C ILE A 60 10.51 -4.44 13.76
N GLY A 61 10.67 -3.44 12.89
CA GLY A 61 11.44 -3.55 11.67
C GLY A 61 12.88 -4.04 11.92
N GLY A 62 13.51 -3.58 13.00
CA GLY A 62 14.86 -4.01 13.37
C GLY A 62 14.98 -5.41 14.00
N ARG A 63 13.88 -6.05 14.39
CA ARG A 63 13.89 -7.29 15.19
C ARG A 63 13.10 -8.45 14.61
N ALA A 64 11.93 -8.17 14.02
CA ALA A 64 11.03 -9.20 13.55
C ALA A 64 11.51 -9.81 12.24
N GLN A 65 11.28 -11.12 12.07
CA GLN A 65 11.57 -11.84 10.84
C GLN A 65 10.33 -12.01 9.97
N LEU A 66 9.15 -11.73 10.54
CA LEU A 66 7.83 -11.80 9.92
C LEU A 66 6.88 -10.89 10.72
N ALA A 67 5.96 -10.21 10.06
CA ALA A 67 4.85 -9.53 10.72
C ALA A 67 3.50 -10.06 10.24
N VAL A 68 2.63 -10.40 11.17
CA VAL A 68 1.24 -10.78 10.91
C VAL A 68 0.35 -9.59 11.22
N VAL A 69 -0.39 -9.13 10.21
CA VAL A 69 -1.26 -7.96 10.30
C VAL A 69 -2.71 -8.41 10.33
N LEU A 70 -3.39 -8.21 11.47
CA LEU A 70 -4.84 -8.41 11.61
C LEU A 70 -5.57 -7.10 11.31
N GLY A 71 -6.28 -7.06 10.19
CA GLY A 71 -7.05 -5.89 9.77
C GLY A 71 -7.50 -5.97 8.31
N GLY A 72 -7.89 -4.81 7.76
CA GLY A 72 -8.19 -4.69 6.33
C GLY A 72 -6.98 -4.23 5.51
N ASP A 73 -7.17 -4.08 4.19
CA ASP A 73 -6.14 -3.58 3.27
C ASP A 73 -5.57 -2.22 3.72
N GLY A 74 -6.39 -1.31 4.26
CA GLY A 74 -5.93 -0.02 4.78
C GLY A 74 -4.91 -0.15 5.94
N THR A 75 -5.12 -1.10 6.85
CA THR A 75 -4.15 -1.40 7.92
C THR A 75 -2.87 -1.98 7.32
N MET A 76 -3.00 -2.97 6.43
CA MET A 76 -1.87 -3.60 5.75
C MET A 76 -1.00 -2.59 5.00
N LEU A 77 -1.60 -1.67 4.23
CA LEU A 77 -0.87 -0.63 3.49
C LEU A 77 0.02 0.21 4.41
N ASN A 78 -0.50 0.62 5.57
CA ASN A 78 0.26 1.43 6.51
C ASN A 78 1.44 0.68 7.13
N ILE A 79 1.22 -0.57 7.54
CA ILE A 79 2.29 -1.41 8.09
C ILE A 79 3.34 -1.72 7.02
N ALA A 80 2.89 -2.03 5.81
CA ALA A 80 3.77 -2.40 4.72
C ALA A 80 4.75 -1.30 4.33
N ARG A 81 4.29 -0.05 4.21
CA ARG A 81 5.16 1.10 3.94
C ARG A 81 6.24 1.27 5.01
N THR A 82 5.89 1.04 6.27
CA THR A 82 6.78 1.26 7.42
C THR A 82 7.82 0.14 7.56
N LEU A 83 7.41 -1.11 7.26
CA LEU A 83 8.27 -2.29 7.39
C LEU A 83 9.08 -2.62 6.12
N ALA A 84 8.71 -2.09 4.95
CA ALA A 84 9.43 -2.33 3.70
C ALA A 84 10.92 -1.97 3.75
N PRO A 85 11.37 -0.84 4.35
CA PRO A 85 12.79 -0.50 4.43
C PRO A 85 13.62 -1.53 5.20
N TYR A 86 12.99 -2.26 6.12
CA TYR A 86 13.60 -3.33 6.92
C TYR A 86 13.52 -4.70 6.23
N GLY A 87 12.76 -4.80 5.14
CA GLY A 87 12.53 -6.04 4.41
C GLY A 87 11.70 -7.06 5.18
N VAL A 88 11.01 -6.70 6.26
CA VAL A 88 10.20 -7.68 7.03
C VAL A 88 9.02 -8.17 6.16
N PRO A 89 8.90 -9.47 5.88
CA PRO A 89 7.78 -10.02 5.14
C PRO A 89 6.49 -9.95 5.96
N LEU A 90 5.35 -9.87 5.27
CA LEU A 90 4.04 -9.63 5.88
C LEU A 90 3.04 -10.73 5.52
N ILE A 91 2.20 -11.10 6.48
CA ILE A 91 1.01 -11.93 6.28
C ILE A 91 -0.23 -11.11 6.66
N GLY A 92 -1.25 -11.12 5.82
CA GLY A 92 -2.48 -10.38 6.03
C GLY A 92 -3.64 -11.25 6.47
N VAL A 93 -4.16 -11.00 7.67
CA VAL A 93 -5.35 -11.66 8.19
C VAL A 93 -6.51 -10.68 8.20
N ASN A 94 -7.58 -11.03 7.50
CA ASN A 94 -8.78 -10.21 7.35
C ASN A 94 -9.83 -10.54 8.41
N GLN A 95 -10.31 -9.49 9.08
CA GLN A 95 -11.49 -9.54 9.93
C GLN A 95 -12.73 -9.10 9.12
N GLY A 96 -13.30 -10.04 8.35
CA GLY A 96 -14.47 -9.80 7.51
C GLY A 96 -14.31 -10.34 6.09
N ARG A 97 -14.57 -9.51 5.07
CA ARG A 97 -14.47 -9.89 3.65
C ARG A 97 -13.03 -9.75 3.16
N LEU A 98 -12.50 -10.82 2.56
CA LEU A 98 -11.14 -10.88 2.00
C LEU A 98 -10.78 -9.64 1.17
N GLY A 99 -9.54 -9.18 1.33
CA GLY A 99 -8.95 -8.01 0.69
C GLY A 99 -8.01 -8.39 -0.45
N PHE A 100 -7.45 -7.39 -1.13
CA PHE A 100 -6.36 -7.66 -2.10
C PHE A 100 -5.03 -8.00 -1.40
N LEU A 101 -4.88 -7.59 -0.13
CA LEU A 101 -3.65 -7.76 0.65
C LEU A 101 -3.84 -8.65 1.88
N THR A 102 -5.08 -8.89 2.29
CA THR A 102 -5.44 -9.74 3.44
C THR A 102 -6.32 -10.89 3.00
N ASP A 103 -5.70 -12.05 2.80
CA ASP A 103 -6.27 -13.22 2.13
C ASP A 103 -6.50 -14.43 3.08
N ILE A 104 -6.19 -14.27 4.37
CA ILE A 104 -6.46 -15.28 5.41
C ILE A 104 -7.63 -14.80 6.28
N SER A 105 -8.62 -15.65 6.54
CA SER A 105 -9.69 -15.29 7.47
C SER A 105 -9.26 -15.47 8.92
N VAL A 106 -9.84 -14.68 9.83
CA VAL A 106 -9.61 -14.86 11.28
C VAL A 106 -9.96 -16.27 11.76
N ASP A 107 -10.96 -16.91 11.16
CA ASP A 107 -11.44 -18.25 11.56
C ASP A 107 -10.42 -19.34 11.26
N THR A 108 -9.80 -19.31 10.08
CA THR A 108 -8.80 -20.32 9.64
C THR A 108 -7.36 -19.88 9.91
N MET A 109 -7.17 -18.73 10.55
CA MET A 109 -5.87 -18.08 10.75
C MET A 109 -4.82 -19.02 11.35
N VAL A 110 -5.12 -19.68 12.47
CA VAL A 110 -4.12 -20.47 13.21
C VAL A 110 -3.64 -21.67 12.39
N GLU A 111 -4.54 -22.35 11.71
CA GLU A 111 -4.23 -23.49 10.84
C GLU A 111 -3.40 -23.04 9.62
N THR A 112 -3.87 -21.99 8.93
CA THR A 112 -3.22 -21.47 7.72
C THR A 112 -1.83 -20.94 8.02
N LEU A 113 -1.68 -20.13 9.09
CA LEU A 113 -0.36 -19.64 9.51
C LEU A 113 0.53 -20.79 9.96
N GLY A 114 -0.01 -21.86 10.54
CA GLY A 114 0.73 -23.06 10.89
C GLY A 114 1.49 -23.63 9.70
N ALA A 115 0.77 -23.91 8.60
CA ALA A 115 1.35 -24.41 7.35
C ALA A 115 2.35 -23.43 6.73
N MET A 116 2.04 -22.14 6.72
CA MET A 116 2.95 -21.10 6.20
C MET A 116 4.25 -21.02 7.02
N LEU A 117 4.19 -21.10 8.35
CA LEU A 117 5.39 -21.14 9.20
C LEU A 117 6.23 -22.40 8.96
N ASP A 118 5.62 -23.49 8.47
CA ASP A 118 6.30 -24.74 8.10
C ASP A 118 6.88 -24.70 6.68
N GLY A 119 6.70 -23.59 5.95
CA GLY A 119 7.28 -23.35 4.62
C GLY A 119 6.27 -23.37 3.47
N GLU A 120 4.98 -23.59 3.76
CA GLU A 120 3.94 -23.69 2.74
C GLU A 120 3.34 -22.32 2.41
N TYR A 121 4.13 -21.49 1.71
CA TYR A 121 3.69 -20.17 1.26
C TYR A 121 4.28 -19.81 -0.11
N VAL A 122 3.65 -18.83 -0.74
CA VAL A 122 4.15 -18.16 -1.94
C VAL A 122 4.57 -16.75 -1.56
N VAL A 123 5.74 -16.32 -2.05
CA VAL A 123 6.24 -14.96 -1.87
C VAL A 123 5.76 -14.11 -3.04
N GLU A 124 5.17 -12.96 -2.74
CA GLU A 124 4.86 -11.94 -3.73
C GLU A 124 5.54 -10.62 -3.36
N GLU A 125 6.29 -10.05 -4.31
CA GLU A 125 6.92 -8.75 -4.15
C GLU A 125 6.05 -7.66 -4.76
N ARG A 126 5.76 -6.61 -3.98
CA ARG A 126 5.00 -5.44 -4.43
C ARG A 126 5.92 -4.22 -4.42
N MET A 127 6.03 -3.55 -5.56
CA MET A 127 6.77 -2.29 -5.62
C MET A 127 6.05 -1.18 -4.84
N LEU A 128 6.84 -0.26 -4.30
CA LEU A 128 6.37 1.00 -3.73
C LEU A 128 6.89 2.16 -4.62
N LEU A 129 6.21 3.30 -4.55
CA LEU A 129 6.74 4.57 -5.02
C LEU A 129 7.44 5.28 -3.86
N ALA A 130 8.56 5.90 -4.15
CA ALA A 130 9.19 6.92 -3.33
C ALA A 130 8.96 8.27 -4.00
N GLY A 131 8.33 9.20 -3.28
CA GLY A 131 8.13 10.56 -3.76
C GLY A 131 8.79 11.59 -2.86
N GLU A 132 9.25 12.66 -3.47
CA GLU A 132 9.90 13.80 -2.82
C GLU A 132 9.25 15.09 -3.31
N VAL A 133 9.06 16.05 -2.39
CA VAL A 133 8.63 17.41 -2.74
C VAL A 133 9.82 18.33 -2.61
N VAL A 134 10.16 19.01 -3.70
CA VAL A 134 11.25 19.98 -3.78
C VAL A 134 10.64 21.37 -3.91
N SER A 135 10.92 22.24 -2.94
CA SER A 135 10.51 23.64 -2.93
C SER A 135 11.73 24.52 -2.73
N ALA A 136 11.87 25.58 -3.52
CA ALA A 136 13.05 26.48 -3.48
C ALA A 136 14.39 25.70 -3.46
N GLN A 137 14.51 24.70 -4.34
CA GLN A 137 15.71 23.85 -4.51
C GLN A 137 16.07 22.96 -3.30
N ALA A 138 15.22 22.88 -2.28
CA ALA A 138 15.39 21.99 -1.14
C ALA A 138 14.28 20.95 -1.07
N THR A 139 14.62 19.71 -0.70
CA THR A 139 13.60 18.70 -0.42
C THR A 139 12.91 19.01 0.90
N VAL A 140 11.62 19.32 0.86
CA VAL A 140 10.82 19.66 2.04
C VAL A 140 10.03 18.47 2.58
N PHE A 141 9.85 17.42 1.78
CA PHE A 141 9.15 16.20 2.19
C PHE A 141 9.66 14.99 1.42
N LYS A 142 9.65 13.83 2.09
CA LYS A 142 9.84 12.51 1.48
C LYS A 142 8.78 11.56 2.00
N GLY A 143 8.22 10.74 1.12
CA GLY A 143 7.21 9.75 1.48
C GLY A 143 7.29 8.51 0.61
N LEU A 144 6.79 7.41 1.16
CA LEU A 144 6.53 6.18 0.41
C LEU A 144 5.03 6.07 0.14
N ALA A 145 4.68 5.52 -1.02
CA ALA A 145 3.32 5.17 -1.38
C ALA A 145 3.27 3.75 -1.93
N PHE A 146 2.28 2.98 -1.50
CA PHE A 146 2.05 1.61 -1.93
C PHE A 146 1.09 1.57 -3.12
N ASN A 147 0.06 2.39 -3.09
CA ASN A 147 -0.88 2.53 -4.18
C ASN A 147 -0.43 3.67 -5.11
N ASP A 148 -0.41 4.89 -4.60
CA ASP A 148 -0.29 6.07 -5.45
C ASP A 148 0.28 7.33 -4.76
N VAL A 149 0.92 8.15 -5.60
CA VAL A 149 1.23 9.55 -5.31
C VAL A 149 0.30 10.41 -6.15
N VAL A 150 -0.50 11.26 -5.51
CA VAL A 150 -1.58 12.02 -6.16
C VAL A 150 -1.36 13.50 -5.98
N VAL A 151 -1.14 14.22 -7.07
CA VAL A 151 -1.23 15.69 -7.10
C VAL A 151 -2.68 16.07 -7.36
N HIS A 152 -3.28 16.87 -6.49
CA HIS A 152 -4.70 17.25 -6.57
C HIS A 152 -4.92 18.73 -6.22
N ARG A 153 -5.90 19.37 -6.86
CA ARG A 153 -6.24 20.81 -6.73
C ARG A 153 -6.69 21.33 -5.35
N GLY A 154 -6.72 20.48 -4.33
CA GLY A 154 -7.19 20.85 -2.99
C GLY A 154 -8.67 21.28 -2.93
N THR A 155 -9.04 22.07 -1.93
CA THR A 155 -10.45 22.38 -1.60
C THR A 155 -11.00 23.65 -2.26
N LYS A 156 -10.15 24.51 -2.84
CA LYS A 156 -10.56 25.82 -3.39
C LYS A 156 -11.08 25.76 -4.83
N GLY A 157 -11.20 24.56 -5.42
CA GLY A 157 -12.01 24.30 -6.61
C GLY A 157 -11.50 24.87 -7.95
N SER A 158 -10.39 25.60 -8.00
CA SER A 158 -9.74 25.96 -9.27
C SER A 158 -8.94 24.78 -9.80
N MET A 159 -8.89 24.59 -11.12
CA MET A 159 -7.97 23.62 -11.72
C MET A 159 -6.53 24.03 -11.44
N ILE A 160 -5.64 23.05 -11.46
CA ILE A 160 -4.19 23.26 -11.37
C ILE A 160 -3.55 23.09 -12.74
N GLU A 161 -2.46 23.80 -12.96
CA GLU A 161 -1.60 23.66 -14.13
C GLU A 161 -0.22 23.16 -13.72
N PHE A 162 0.24 22.11 -14.40
CA PHE A 162 1.56 21.51 -14.16
C PHE A 162 2.15 20.93 -15.45
N GLU A 163 3.47 20.83 -15.47
CA GLU A 163 4.25 20.11 -16.48
C GLU A 163 4.65 18.74 -15.95
N VAL A 164 4.61 17.71 -16.81
CA VAL A 164 5.12 16.37 -16.53
C VAL A 164 6.38 16.12 -17.36
N ARG A 165 7.43 15.67 -16.68
CA ARG A 165 8.67 15.20 -17.31
C ARG A 165 8.95 13.76 -16.90
N LEU A 166 9.51 12.99 -17.81
CA LEU A 166 9.97 11.63 -17.59
C LEU A 166 11.46 11.56 -17.87
N ASP A 167 12.24 11.14 -16.89
CA ASP A 167 13.70 11.01 -17.02
C ASP A 167 14.35 12.32 -17.54
N GLY A 168 13.85 13.45 -17.04
CA GLY A 168 14.29 14.79 -17.43
C GLY A 168 13.72 15.31 -18.76
N GLN A 169 13.01 14.49 -19.55
CA GLN A 169 12.40 14.88 -20.82
C GLN A 169 10.98 15.42 -20.64
N PHE A 170 10.68 16.56 -21.25
CA PHE A 170 9.32 17.11 -21.29
C PHE A 170 8.37 16.16 -22.03
N VAL A 171 7.20 15.89 -21.44
CA VAL A 171 6.15 15.07 -22.06
C VAL A 171 4.95 15.94 -22.43
N TYR A 172 4.34 16.61 -21.46
CA TYR A 172 3.20 17.50 -21.67
C TYR A 172 2.98 18.45 -20.48
N SER A 173 2.21 19.51 -20.73
CA SER A 173 1.59 20.34 -19.69
C SER A 173 0.09 20.07 -19.64
N GLN A 174 -0.50 20.13 -18.45
CA GLN A 174 -1.88 19.75 -18.21
C GLN A 174 -2.58 20.69 -17.25
N ARG A 175 -3.80 21.10 -17.62
CA ARG A 175 -4.78 21.72 -16.73
C ARG A 175 -5.85 20.70 -16.35
N SER A 176 -6.00 20.42 -15.05
CA SER A 176 -6.88 19.36 -14.57
C SER A 176 -7.16 19.45 -13.06
N ASP A 177 -7.96 18.53 -12.53
CA ASP A 177 -8.11 18.36 -11.09
C ASP A 177 -6.87 17.73 -10.46
N GLY A 178 -6.08 16.96 -11.21
CA GLY A 178 -4.92 16.26 -10.70
C GLY A 178 -4.24 15.28 -11.64
N LEU A 179 -3.19 14.65 -11.11
CA LEU A 179 -2.50 13.52 -11.71
C LEU A 179 -2.22 12.47 -10.63
N ILE A 180 -2.54 11.22 -10.95
CA ILE A 180 -2.24 10.05 -10.13
C ILE A 180 -1.01 9.36 -10.74
N VAL A 181 0.02 9.14 -9.93
CA VAL A 181 1.15 8.27 -10.26
C VAL A 181 0.97 6.99 -9.44
N ALA A 182 0.60 5.89 -10.07
CA ALA A 182 0.18 4.67 -9.40
C ALA A 182 1.15 3.50 -9.64
N THR A 183 1.30 2.66 -8.62
CA THR A 183 1.88 1.31 -8.75
C THR A 183 0.86 0.36 -9.41
N PRO A 184 1.30 -0.84 -9.79
CA PRO A 184 0.38 -1.91 -10.20
C PRO A 184 -0.63 -2.28 -9.11
N THR A 185 -0.25 -2.23 -7.82
CA THR A 185 -1.22 -2.47 -6.74
C THR A 185 -2.23 -1.33 -6.62
N GLY A 186 -1.79 -0.09 -6.80
CA GLY A 186 -2.67 1.08 -6.82
C GLY A 186 -3.60 1.15 -8.03
N SER A 187 -3.36 0.34 -9.07
CA SER A 187 -4.19 0.31 -10.28
C SER A 187 -5.65 -0.03 -10.02
N THR A 188 -5.94 -0.77 -8.95
CA THR A 188 -7.30 -1.13 -8.51
C THR A 188 -7.86 -0.18 -7.43
N ALA A 189 -7.13 0.87 -7.08
CA ALA A 189 -7.52 1.88 -6.08
C ALA A 189 -8.02 3.16 -6.77
N TYR A 190 -7.47 4.33 -6.44
CA TYR A 190 -7.95 5.59 -6.98
C TYR A 190 -7.74 5.71 -8.49
N ALA A 191 -6.65 5.12 -9.00
CA ALA A 191 -6.36 5.04 -10.43
C ALA A 191 -7.50 4.38 -11.22
N LEU A 192 -8.13 3.31 -10.70
CA LEU A 192 -9.26 2.64 -11.36
C LEU A 192 -10.44 3.59 -11.54
N SER A 193 -10.80 4.30 -10.47
CA SER A 193 -11.91 5.27 -10.46
C SER A 193 -11.66 6.44 -11.40
N ALA A 194 -10.39 6.81 -11.64
CA ALA A 194 -9.99 7.84 -12.58
C ALA A 194 -9.85 7.35 -14.04
N GLY A 195 -10.20 6.09 -14.33
CA GLY A 195 -10.15 5.52 -15.68
C GLY A 195 -8.79 4.93 -16.08
N GLY A 196 -7.91 4.66 -15.11
CA GLY A 196 -6.68 3.92 -15.32
C GLY A 196 -6.92 2.43 -15.59
N PRO A 197 -5.99 1.74 -16.27
CA PRO A 197 -6.09 0.30 -16.49
C PRO A 197 -5.85 -0.49 -15.21
N ILE A 198 -6.47 -1.66 -15.09
CA ILE A 198 -6.10 -2.67 -14.09
C ILE A 198 -4.78 -3.30 -14.51
N VAL A 199 -3.81 -3.32 -13.61
CA VAL A 199 -2.46 -3.85 -13.85
C VAL A 199 -2.19 -5.00 -12.87
N HIS A 200 -1.66 -6.11 -13.38
CA HIS A 200 -1.28 -7.23 -12.53
C HIS A 200 -0.17 -6.82 -11.54
N PRO A 201 -0.30 -7.11 -10.23
CA PRO A 201 0.58 -6.59 -9.20
C PRO A 201 2.05 -7.02 -9.33
N GLY A 202 2.31 -8.17 -9.95
CA GLY A 202 3.67 -8.68 -10.20
C GLY A 202 4.44 -7.99 -11.34
N LEU A 203 3.82 -7.04 -12.06
CA LEU A 203 4.53 -6.23 -13.07
C LEU A 203 5.34 -5.12 -12.40
N LYS A 204 6.40 -4.64 -13.07
CA LYS A 204 7.22 -3.52 -12.61
C LYS A 204 7.07 -2.35 -13.58
N LEU A 205 6.06 -1.53 -13.35
CA LEU A 205 5.73 -0.36 -14.17
C LEU A 205 5.04 0.71 -13.34
N ILE A 206 5.00 1.94 -13.85
CA ILE A 206 4.27 3.06 -13.23
C ILE A 206 3.16 3.50 -14.19
N THR A 207 1.99 3.81 -13.65
CA THR A 207 0.86 4.34 -14.44
C THR A 207 0.60 5.80 -14.06
N LEU A 208 0.58 6.68 -15.06
CA LEU A 208 0.14 8.07 -14.94
C LEU A 208 -1.33 8.16 -15.35
N VAL A 209 -2.21 8.55 -14.44
CA VAL A 209 -3.66 8.67 -14.69
C VAL A 209 -4.11 10.11 -14.41
N PRO A 210 -4.53 10.87 -15.43
CA PRO A 210 -5.03 12.23 -15.23
C PRO A 210 -6.39 12.22 -14.55
N VAL A 211 -6.65 13.18 -13.65
CA VAL A 211 -7.95 13.36 -12.98
C VAL A 211 -8.69 14.53 -13.62
N CYS A 212 -9.80 14.25 -14.30
CA CYS A 212 -10.63 15.25 -15.00
C CYS A 212 -9.81 16.24 -15.86
N PRO A 213 -8.99 15.77 -16.83
CA PRO A 213 -8.22 16.65 -17.69
C PRO A 213 -9.12 17.49 -18.59
N HIS A 214 -8.79 18.78 -18.75
CA HIS A 214 -9.53 19.66 -19.67
C HIS A 214 -9.27 19.32 -21.15
N THR A 215 -8.20 18.58 -21.44
CA THR A 215 -7.84 18.12 -22.79
C THR A 215 -8.46 16.76 -23.11
N LEU A 216 -9.31 16.68 -24.13
CA LEU A 216 -10.06 15.47 -24.51
C LEU A 216 -9.19 14.29 -24.99
N SER A 217 -8.01 14.57 -25.54
CA SER A 217 -7.08 13.55 -26.04
C SER A 217 -6.20 12.93 -24.95
N ASN A 218 -6.28 13.41 -23.70
CA ASN A 218 -5.45 12.89 -22.62
C ASN A 218 -5.85 11.45 -22.26
N ARG A 219 -4.86 10.58 -22.07
CA ARG A 219 -5.03 9.15 -21.78
C ARG A 219 -4.04 8.72 -20.71
N PRO A 220 -4.36 7.70 -19.91
CA PRO A 220 -3.39 7.09 -19.02
C PRO A 220 -2.14 6.63 -19.78
N ILE A 221 -0.96 6.86 -19.20
CA ILE A 221 0.33 6.44 -19.76
C ILE A 221 0.95 5.41 -18.82
N VAL A 222 1.50 4.34 -19.38
CA VAL A 222 2.25 3.32 -18.65
C VAL A 222 3.73 3.45 -19.03
N ILE A 223 4.59 3.49 -18.02
CA ILE A 223 6.04 3.68 -18.17
C ILE A 223 6.82 2.65 -17.36
N SER A 224 8.13 2.54 -17.60
CA SER A 224 9.01 1.66 -16.81
C SER A 224 9.00 2.06 -15.33
N ALA A 225 9.13 1.10 -14.42
CA ALA A 225 9.32 1.39 -12.99
C ALA A 225 10.67 2.08 -12.70
N ASP A 226 11.65 1.93 -13.60
CA ASP A 226 12.96 2.58 -13.49
C ASP A 226 12.91 4.07 -13.83
N SER A 227 11.82 4.53 -14.47
CA SER A 227 11.67 5.93 -14.85
C SER A 227 11.39 6.82 -13.65
N THR A 228 11.90 8.05 -13.71
CA THR A 228 11.59 9.12 -12.76
C THR A 228 10.52 10.03 -13.34
N VAL A 229 9.43 10.20 -12.61
CA VAL A 229 8.34 11.13 -12.93
C VAL A 229 8.59 12.44 -12.18
N GLU A 230 8.68 13.55 -12.90
CA GLU A 230 8.75 14.88 -12.31
C GLU A 230 7.49 15.67 -12.69
N ILE A 231 6.82 16.24 -11.69
CA ILE A 231 5.64 17.09 -11.85
C ILE A 231 6.02 18.48 -11.35
N LEU A 232 6.09 19.46 -12.24
CA LEU A 232 6.41 20.85 -11.93
C LEU A 232 5.13 21.69 -11.91
N MET A 233 4.85 22.35 -10.78
CA MET A 233 3.65 23.16 -10.62
C MET A 233 3.81 24.54 -11.28
N HIS A 234 2.86 24.94 -12.13
CA HIS A 234 2.84 26.25 -12.80
C HIS A 234 1.79 27.19 -12.20
N GLU A 235 0.53 26.75 -12.16
CA GLU A 235 -0.57 27.52 -11.55
C GLU A 235 -1.24 26.65 -10.49
N THR A 236 -1.31 27.16 -9.26
CA THR A 236 -1.95 26.43 -8.17
C THR A 236 -2.50 27.33 -7.07
N ASN A 237 -3.65 26.95 -6.50
CA ASN A 237 -4.24 27.61 -5.34
C ASN A 237 -4.62 26.58 -4.28
N ASN A 238 -3.67 26.27 -3.40
CA ASN A 238 -3.81 25.28 -2.33
C ASN A 238 -3.88 23.82 -2.80
N SER A 239 -3.17 23.49 -3.88
CA SER A 239 -3.02 22.09 -4.29
C SER A 239 -2.18 21.30 -3.30
N ARG A 240 -2.35 19.98 -3.32
CA ARG A 240 -1.69 19.06 -2.40
C ARG A 240 -1.18 17.85 -3.15
N VAL A 241 -0.04 17.34 -2.72
CA VAL A 241 0.37 15.98 -3.05
C VAL A 241 -0.02 15.06 -1.90
N HIS A 242 -0.62 13.92 -2.21
CA HIS A 242 -0.99 12.87 -1.28
C HIS A 242 -0.17 11.60 -1.55
N PHE A 243 0.18 10.89 -0.48
CA PHE A 243 0.82 9.58 -0.54
C PHE A 243 -0.13 8.57 0.10
N ASP A 244 -0.70 7.67 -0.71
CA ASP A 244 -1.77 6.73 -0.32
C ASP A 244 -2.95 7.36 0.42
N SER A 245 -3.23 8.65 0.20
CA SER A 245 -4.23 9.44 0.97
C SER A 245 -3.98 9.53 2.49
N HIS A 246 -2.82 9.13 3.01
CA HIS A 246 -2.51 9.16 4.47
C HIS A 246 -1.75 10.41 4.88
N SER A 247 -0.70 10.77 4.12
CA SER A 247 0.09 11.98 4.33
C SER A 247 -0.07 12.91 3.14
N HIS A 248 -0.04 14.22 3.40
CA HIS A 248 -0.11 15.22 2.34
C HIS A 248 0.77 16.42 2.64
N VAL A 249 1.16 17.11 1.58
CA VAL A 249 1.94 18.35 1.62
C VAL A 249 1.29 19.34 0.67
N GLU A 250 1.19 20.60 1.09
CA GLU A 250 0.73 21.69 0.24
C GLU A 250 1.80 22.04 -0.78
N LEU A 251 1.39 22.24 -2.03
CA LEU A 251 2.27 22.60 -3.13
C LEU A 251 2.04 24.06 -3.53
N ARG A 252 3.13 24.72 -3.87
CA ARG A 252 3.18 26.09 -4.39
C ARG A 252 3.63 26.08 -5.84
N GLU A 253 3.48 27.22 -6.50
CA GLU A 253 4.05 27.42 -7.83
C GLU A 253 5.57 27.22 -7.79
N ASN A 254 6.09 26.57 -8.83
CA ASN A 254 7.49 26.14 -8.98
C ASN A 254 7.94 25.03 -8.02
N ASP A 255 7.07 24.49 -7.17
CA ASP A 255 7.37 23.25 -6.47
C ASP A 255 7.40 22.09 -7.45
N ARG A 256 8.27 21.12 -7.16
CA ARG A 256 8.43 19.91 -7.96
C ARG A 256 8.15 18.67 -7.12
N VAL A 257 7.25 17.82 -7.60
CA VAL A 257 7.05 16.47 -7.06
C VAL A 257 7.85 15.49 -7.92
N VAL A 258 8.79 14.78 -7.30
CA VAL A 258 9.61 13.76 -7.96
C VAL A 258 9.17 12.40 -7.45
N VAL A 259 8.78 11.49 -8.34
CA VAL A 259 8.30 10.15 -8.00
C VAL A 259 9.11 9.11 -8.75
N LYS A 260 9.58 8.08 -8.05
CA LYS A 260 10.34 6.96 -8.59
C LYS A 260 9.99 5.67 -7.86
N GLN A 261 10.40 4.52 -8.38
CA GLN A 261 10.33 3.28 -7.61
C GLN A 261 11.18 3.39 -6.32
N ALA A 262 10.62 2.91 -5.20
CA ALA A 262 11.36 2.81 -3.95
C ALA A 262 12.38 1.64 -4.00
N PRO A 263 13.53 1.74 -3.30
CA PRO A 263 14.58 0.73 -3.36
C PRO A 263 14.17 -0.63 -2.76
N SER A 264 13.31 -0.63 -1.74
CA SER A 264 12.87 -1.85 -1.06
C SER A 264 11.42 -2.15 -1.42
N PRO A 265 11.11 -3.32 -2.01
CA PRO A 265 9.73 -3.75 -2.21
C PRO A 265 9.11 -4.23 -0.89
N VAL A 266 7.79 -4.33 -0.87
CA VAL A 266 7.07 -5.07 0.17
C VAL A 266 7.06 -6.55 -0.20
N ARG A 267 7.35 -7.41 0.77
CA ARG A 267 7.24 -8.87 0.62
C ARG A 267 5.98 -9.36 1.32
N LEU A 268 5.01 -9.84 0.55
CA LEU A 268 3.81 -10.49 1.08
C LEU A 268 3.99 -12.00 1.01
N LEU A 269 3.63 -12.69 2.08
CA LEU A 269 3.55 -14.15 2.09
C LEU A 269 2.07 -14.54 2.02
N HIS A 270 1.76 -15.38 1.06
CA HIS A 270 0.42 -15.88 0.79
C HIS A 270 0.37 -17.39 1.00
N PRO A 271 -0.76 -17.97 1.46
CA PRO A 271 -0.92 -19.41 1.48
C PRO A 271 -0.82 -20.00 0.07
N VAL A 272 -0.40 -21.26 -0.02
CA VAL A 272 -0.39 -22.00 -1.29
C VAL A 272 -1.82 -22.03 -1.86
N GLY A 273 -1.95 -21.75 -3.16
CA GLY A 273 -3.24 -21.64 -3.84
C GLY A 273 -3.84 -20.22 -3.87
N HIS A 274 -3.14 -19.22 -3.32
CA HIS A 274 -3.50 -17.81 -3.50
C HIS A 274 -3.71 -17.47 -4.98
N SER A 275 -4.78 -16.72 -5.26
CA SER A 275 -5.13 -16.30 -6.62
C SER A 275 -5.57 -14.84 -6.66
N TYR A 276 -4.70 -14.00 -7.22
CA TYR A 276 -5.01 -12.59 -7.47
C TYR A 276 -6.30 -12.42 -8.29
N TYR A 277 -6.49 -13.22 -9.34
CA TYR A 277 -7.69 -13.13 -10.19
C TYR A 277 -8.97 -13.56 -9.47
N HIS A 278 -8.89 -14.45 -8.47
CA HIS A 278 -10.04 -14.75 -7.63
C HIS A 278 -10.50 -13.51 -6.86
N MET A 279 -9.56 -12.81 -6.21
CA MET A 279 -9.85 -11.55 -5.51
C MET A 279 -10.35 -10.46 -6.43
N LEU A 280 -9.75 -10.31 -7.62
CA LEU A 280 -10.20 -9.35 -8.60
C LEU A 280 -11.65 -9.59 -9.03
N ARG A 281 -12.04 -10.85 -9.28
CA ARG A 281 -13.42 -11.22 -9.63
C ARG A 281 -14.40 -10.93 -8.50
N GLU A 282 -14.07 -11.28 -7.26
CA GLU A 282 -14.93 -11.00 -6.11
C GLU A 282 -15.14 -9.51 -5.89
N LYS A 283 -14.07 -8.71 -5.97
CA LYS A 283 -14.12 -7.26 -5.70
C LYS A 283 -14.85 -6.47 -6.79
N LEU A 284 -14.65 -6.86 -8.06
CA LEU A 284 -15.27 -6.19 -9.20
C LEU A 284 -16.56 -6.85 -9.68
N ARG A 285 -17.02 -7.89 -8.98
CA ARG A 285 -18.27 -8.63 -9.27
C ARG A 285 -18.35 -9.17 -10.70
N TRP A 286 -17.22 -9.53 -11.30
CA TRP A 286 -17.15 -10.01 -12.68
C TRP A 286 -17.82 -11.38 -12.92
N SER A 287 -18.16 -12.09 -11.84
CA SER A 287 -18.90 -13.36 -11.91
C SER A 287 -20.41 -13.18 -11.76
N GLU A 288 -20.92 -11.97 -11.49
CA GLU A 288 -22.37 -11.72 -11.41
C GLU A 288 -22.95 -11.77 -12.84
N GLN A 289 -23.90 -12.68 -13.08
CA GLN A 289 -24.64 -12.69 -14.35
C GLN A 289 -25.46 -11.40 -14.46
N PRO A 290 -25.56 -10.76 -15.64
CA PRO A 290 -26.46 -9.65 -15.84
C PRO A 290 -27.87 -10.07 -15.41
N LEU A 291 -28.51 -9.28 -14.55
CA LEU A 291 -29.93 -9.44 -14.28
C LEU A 291 -30.68 -9.20 -15.59
N LEU A 292 -31.03 -10.28 -16.29
CA LEU A 292 -31.94 -10.22 -17.42
C LEU A 292 -33.29 -9.80 -16.84
N HIS A 293 -33.63 -8.52 -17.02
CA HIS A 293 -35.00 -8.06 -16.82
C HIS A 293 -35.88 -8.74 -17.88
N SER A 294 -36.57 -9.81 -17.47
CA SER A 294 -37.71 -10.40 -18.18
C SER A 294 -38.96 -9.54 -18.03
#